data_AF-A0A6B1GLX2-F1
#
_entry.id   AF-A0A6B1GLX2-F1
#
_cell.length_a   1.000
_cell.length_b   1.000
_cell.length_c   1.000
_cell.angle_alpha   90.00
_cell.angle_beta   90.00
_cell.angle_gamma   90.00
#
_symmetry.space_group_name_H-M   'P 1'
#
loop_
_entity.id
_entity.type
_entity.pdbx_description
1 polymer ?
#
loop_
_entity_poly.entity_id
_entity_poly.type
_entity_poly.pdbx_seq_one_letter_code
_entity_poly.pdbx_strand_id
1 'polypeptide(L)'
;YMLAARAIENGAWIAAADKVGVEADSIVYAGRSGVVDPRGRWRAQAPSDSPGIVHAVIDLDEASGPPVGPRIELYGAAAVTADSTAEPDPPGDAEIVRVAAAAIEVTPSAVELMERLRALVTTLATQGAELVVLPDLARTDADALDEAELLPLLRTLSADAGVMLAVGLAERDGEATHKRLSLLDGGEVVASCRQAHLDEAERAAGYSAGADPPPLVETRLGRIGLLLAGDALAPEPARGLRLQGAELLLWCAQPLPGLAPEALRALARTRAAENRVWLAASAGSEETGGAYVVDPSGAVAAEALAGRPIAVAADVQRGLARWSRVAPGTDPIAEHRPASYLARDGA
;
A
#
# COMPACT_ATOMS: atom_id res chain seq x y z
N TYR A 1 -10.12 -7.60 -7.68
CA TYR A 1 -9.40 -6.51 -7.01
C TYR A 1 -8.44 -5.82 -7.97
N MET A 2 -7.60 -6.55 -8.71
CA MET A 2 -6.69 -5.95 -9.70
C MET A 2 -7.40 -5.05 -10.72
N LEU A 3 -8.52 -5.49 -11.31
CA LEU A 3 -9.27 -4.65 -12.25
C LEU A 3 -9.80 -3.34 -11.62
N ALA A 4 -10.18 -3.37 -10.35
CA ALA A 4 -10.57 -2.16 -9.61
C ALA A 4 -9.39 -1.24 -9.36
N ALA A 5 -8.24 -1.80 -8.93
CA ALA A 5 -7.01 -1.02 -8.76
C ALA A 5 -6.56 -0.39 -10.09
N ARG A 6 -6.50 -1.16 -11.18
CA ARG A 6 -6.14 -0.64 -12.52
C ARG A 6 -7.08 0.48 -12.96
N ALA A 7 -8.39 0.37 -12.69
CA ALA A 7 -9.36 1.40 -13.05
C ALA A 7 -9.12 2.69 -12.26
N ILE A 8 -8.86 2.58 -10.94
CA ILE A 8 -8.51 3.69 -10.06
C ILE A 8 -7.21 4.37 -10.50
N GLU A 9 -6.15 3.59 -10.69
CA GLU A 9 -4.80 4.09 -11.03
C GLU A 9 -4.79 4.88 -12.34
N ASN A 10 -5.66 4.49 -13.29
CA ASN A 10 -5.75 5.16 -14.59
C ASN A 10 -6.90 6.17 -14.65
N GLY A 11 -7.74 6.24 -13.61
CA GLY A 11 -9.04 6.95 -13.64
C GLY A 11 -9.84 6.66 -14.91
N ALA A 12 -9.89 5.38 -15.30
CA ALA A 12 -10.43 4.94 -16.56
C ALA A 12 -11.40 3.77 -16.40
N TRP A 13 -12.37 3.69 -17.31
CA TRP A 13 -13.25 2.53 -17.43
C TRP A 13 -12.44 1.31 -17.89
N ILE A 14 -12.68 0.17 -17.24
CA ILE A 14 -12.08 -1.11 -17.64
C ILE A 14 -13.19 -2.10 -17.97
N ALA A 15 -13.19 -2.60 -19.21
CA ALA A 15 -13.96 -3.76 -19.61
C ALA A 15 -13.02 -4.94 -19.80
N ALA A 16 -13.28 -6.05 -19.11
CA ALA A 16 -12.47 -7.26 -19.19
C ALA A 16 -13.36 -8.49 -19.44
N ALA A 17 -12.86 -9.41 -20.25
CA ALA A 17 -13.47 -10.71 -20.48
C ALA A 17 -12.48 -11.80 -20.06
N ASP A 18 -12.98 -12.80 -19.33
CA ASP A 18 -12.23 -13.95 -18.87
C ASP A 18 -12.98 -15.25 -19.19
N LYS A 19 -12.23 -16.35 -19.26
CA LYS A 19 -12.78 -17.70 -19.36
C LYS A 19 -13.42 -18.08 -18.03
N VAL A 20 -14.45 -18.91 -18.07
CA VAL A 20 -15.23 -19.30 -16.88
C VAL A 20 -15.51 -20.79 -16.87
N GLY A 21 -15.72 -21.35 -15.67
CA GLY A 21 -16.00 -22.77 -15.46
C GLY A 21 -14.72 -23.61 -15.32
N VAL A 22 -14.88 -24.91 -15.49
CA VAL A 22 -13.79 -25.89 -15.36
C VAL A 22 -13.37 -26.36 -16.74
N GLU A 23 -12.09 -26.26 -17.08
CA GLU A 23 -11.54 -26.89 -18.26
C GLU A 23 -10.98 -28.27 -17.93
N ALA A 24 -11.29 -29.23 -18.81
CA ALA A 24 -10.84 -30.60 -18.74
C ALA A 24 -11.01 -31.22 -17.35
N ASP A 25 -12.11 -30.87 -16.66
CA ASP A 25 -12.45 -31.31 -15.30
C ASP A 25 -11.33 -31.16 -14.26
N SER A 26 -10.39 -30.23 -14.48
CA SER A 26 -9.16 -30.10 -13.68
C SER A 26 -8.76 -28.67 -13.32
N ILE A 27 -9.05 -27.68 -14.19
CA ILE A 27 -8.62 -26.30 -13.98
C ILE A 27 -9.84 -25.39 -13.91
N VAL A 28 -10.03 -24.73 -12.77
CA VAL A 28 -11.09 -23.73 -12.56
C VAL A 28 -10.58 -22.36 -13.04
N TYR A 29 -11.32 -21.73 -13.94
CA TYR A 29 -11.06 -20.34 -14.34
C TYR A 29 -11.78 -19.35 -13.43
N ALA A 30 -11.21 -18.14 -13.30
CA ALA A 30 -11.72 -17.12 -12.39
C ALA A 30 -13.08 -16.55 -12.84
N GLY A 31 -13.34 -16.49 -14.15
CA GLY A 31 -14.55 -15.92 -14.72
C GLY A 31 -14.65 -14.43 -14.42
N ARG A 32 -15.86 -13.96 -14.07
CA ARG A 32 -16.09 -12.57 -13.62
C ARG A 32 -15.74 -11.48 -14.65
N SER A 33 -15.90 -11.80 -15.94
CA SER A 33 -15.97 -10.80 -17.01
C SER A 33 -16.88 -9.66 -16.61
N GLY A 34 -16.49 -8.41 -16.87
CA GLY A 34 -17.27 -7.29 -16.38
C GLY A 34 -16.69 -5.93 -16.72
N VAL A 35 -17.37 -4.91 -16.20
CA VAL A 35 -17.07 -3.50 -16.40
C VAL A 35 -16.88 -2.83 -15.04
N VAL A 36 -15.75 -2.15 -14.89
CA VAL A 36 -15.35 -1.41 -13.69
C VAL A 36 -15.24 0.06 -14.05
N ASP A 37 -15.78 0.93 -13.19
CA ASP A 37 -15.70 2.37 -13.37
C ASP A 37 -14.35 2.97 -12.91
N PRO A 38 -14.04 4.21 -13.31
CA PRO A 38 -12.83 4.94 -12.90
C PRO A 38 -12.59 5.03 -11.38
N ARG A 39 -13.62 4.82 -10.56
CA ARG A 39 -13.57 4.89 -9.10
C ARG A 39 -13.37 3.51 -8.46
N GLY A 40 -13.21 2.46 -9.28
CA GLY A 40 -12.98 1.08 -8.88
C GLY A 40 -14.25 0.29 -8.56
N ARG A 41 -15.44 0.80 -8.88
CA ARG A 41 -16.72 0.11 -8.63
C ARG A 41 -17.09 -0.79 -9.80
N TRP A 42 -17.49 -2.01 -9.49
CA TRP A 42 -18.07 -2.91 -10.48
C TRP A 42 -19.45 -2.40 -10.91
N ARG A 43 -19.61 -2.06 -12.19
CA ARG A 43 -20.92 -1.68 -12.75
C ARG A 43 -21.70 -2.86 -13.24
N ALA A 44 -21.00 -3.87 -13.75
CA ALA A 44 -21.59 -5.14 -14.14
C ALA A 44 -20.53 -6.24 -14.08
N GLN A 45 -20.90 -7.44 -13.65
CA GLN A 45 -19.99 -8.56 -13.50
C GLN A 45 -20.72 -9.88 -13.76
N ALA A 46 -20.09 -10.76 -14.53
CA ALA A 46 -20.55 -12.12 -14.78
C ALA A 46 -20.33 -13.00 -13.53
N PRO A 47 -21.10 -14.09 -13.36
CA PRO A 47 -20.78 -15.10 -12.37
C PRO A 47 -19.38 -15.71 -12.61
N SER A 48 -18.83 -16.33 -11.57
CA SER A 48 -17.52 -17.00 -11.64
C SER A 48 -17.59 -18.46 -12.06
N ASP A 49 -18.79 -19.04 -12.18
CA ASP A 49 -18.98 -20.49 -12.35
C ASP A 49 -19.75 -20.87 -13.61
N SER A 50 -20.25 -19.90 -14.37
CA SER A 50 -21.10 -20.13 -15.54
C SER A 50 -20.86 -19.12 -16.66
N PRO A 51 -20.94 -19.53 -17.95
CA PRO A 51 -20.89 -18.63 -19.08
C PRO A 51 -22.01 -17.60 -19.06
N GLY A 52 -21.70 -16.37 -19.46
CA GLY A 52 -22.68 -15.29 -19.52
C GLY A 52 -22.20 -14.11 -20.36
N ILE A 53 -23.16 -13.24 -20.69
CA ILE A 53 -22.91 -11.96 -21.35
C ILE A 53 -23.24 -10.86 -20.36
N VAL A 54 -22.33 -9.91 -20.24
CA VAL A 54 -22.50 -8.72 -19.40
C VAL A 54 -22.57 -7.50 -20.31
N HIS A 55 -23.53 -6.62 -20.05
CA HIS A 55 -23.65 -5.34 -20.73
C HIS A 55 -23.67 -4.21 -19.69
N ALA A 56 -23.06 -3.08 -20.01
CA ALA A 56 -23.13 -1.86 -19.23
C ALA A 56 -23.12 -0.67 -20.17
N VAL A 57 -23.89 0.36 -19.83
CA VAL A 57 -23.77 1.69 -20.45
C VAL A 57 -22.74 2.45 -19.63
N ILE A 58 -21.74 3.01 -20.29
CA ILE A 58 -20.67 3.79 -19.65
C ILE A 58 -20.76 5.24 -20.10
N ASP A 59 -20.37 6.14 -19.20
CA ASP A 59 -20.17 7.56 -19.51
C ASP A 59 -18.67 7.84 -19.55
N LEU A 60 -18.16 8.16 -20.75
CA LEU A 60 -16.73 8.42 -20.93
C LEU A 60 -16.27 9.70 -20.25
N ASP A 61 -17.19 10.62 -19.95
CA ASP A 61 -16.88 11.86 -19.23
C ASP A 61 -16.55 11.60 -17.74
N GLU A 62 -16.87 10.42 -17.22
CA GLU A 62 -16.44 9.99 -15.87
C GLU A 62 -14.94 9.63 -15.81
N ALA A 63 -14.26 9.46 -16.94
CA ALA A 63 -12.83 9.15 -16.98
C ALA A 63 -12.00 10.40 -16.69
N SER A 64 -11.49 10.52 -15.47
CA SER A 64 -10.71 11.67 -14.99
C SER A 64 -9.20 11.56 -15.26
N GLY A 65 -8.74 10.39 -15.71
CA GLY A 65 -7.30 10.09 -15.75
C GLY A 65 -6.72 9.78 -14.36
N PRO A 66 -5.41 9.48 -14.29
CA PRO A 66 -4.74 9.05 -13.06
C PRO A 66 -4.91 10.06 -11.91
N PRO A 67 -5.20 9.59 -10.67
CA PRO A 67 -5.38 10.46 -9.51
C PRO A 67 -4.07 11.13 -9.06
N VAL A 68 -2.93 10.51 -9.38
CA VAL A 68 -1.59 11.07 -9.16
C VAL A 68 -0.82 11.10 -10.47
N GLY A 69 0.01 12.12 -10.66
CA GLY A 69 0.81 12.26 -11.88
C GLY A 69 1.94 11.22 -11.94
N PRO A 70 2.35 10.79 -13.16
CA PRO A 70 3.51 9.93 -13.32
C PRO A 70 4.80 10.65 -12.91
N ARG A 71 5.72 9.91 -12.29
CA ARG A 71 7.06 10.38 -11.85
C ARG A 71 8.12 9.34 -12.24
N ILE A 72 8.08 8.89 -13.49
CA ILE A 72 8.89 7.77 -14.00
C ILE A 72 10.40 8.03 -13.81
N GLU A 73 10.82 9.30 -13.85
CA GLU A 73 12.19 9.74 -13.63
C GLU A 73 12.76 9.30 -12.27
N LEU A 74 11.91 9.08 -11.25
CA LEU A 74 12.33 8.62 -9.93
C LEU A 74 12.68 7.12 -9.91
N TYR A 75 12.16 6.35 -10.86
CA TYR A 75 12.21 4.88 -10.84
C TYR A 75 13.06 4.27 -11.96
N GLY A 76 13.57 5.09 -12.88
CA GLY A 76 14.29 4.64 -14.08
C GLY A 76 15.62 3.92 -13.81
N ALA A 77 16.17 4.02 -12.59
CA ALA A 77 17.44 3.41 -12.21
C ALA A 77 17.31 2.15 -11.34
N ALA A 78 16.08 1.67 -11.06
CA ALA A 78 15.88 0.48 -10.23
C ALA A 78 16.43 -0.77 -10.93
N ALA A 79 17.66 -1.14 -10.60
CA ALA A 79 18.26 -2.40 -11.00
C ALA A 79 17.59 -3.55 -10.26
N VAL A 80 17.47 -4.69 -10.94
CA VAL A 80 17.05 -5.93 -10.31
C VAL A 80 18.16 -6.38 -9.38
N THR A 81 17.89 -6.40 -8.08
CA THR A 81 18.74 -7.08 -7.08
C THR A 81 18.27 -8.50 -6.84
N ALA A 82 17.35 -9.04 -7.66
CA ALA A 82 16.85 -10.40 -7.55
C ALA A 82 17.94 -11.44 -7.90
N ASP A 83 18.87 -11.63 -6.98
CA ASP A 83 19.48 -12.92 -6.77
C ASP A 83 18.38 -13.85 -6.24
N SER A 84 17.88 -14.71 -7.12
CA SER A 84 17.74 -16.14 -6.82
C SER A 84 16.93 -16.82 -7.93
N THR A 85 17.65 -17.45 -8.85
CA THR A 85 17.12 -18.56 -9.66
C THR A 85 17.04 -19.86 -8.86
N ALA A 86 17.49 -19.86 -7.60
CA ALA A 86 17.46 -21.02 -6.72
C ALA A 86 16.08 -21.19 -6.07
N GLU A 87 15.66 -22.45 -5.89
CA GLU A 87 14.52 -22.77 -5.03
C GLU A 87 14.82 -22.25 -3.62
N PRO A 88 14.01 -21.33 -3.10
CA PRO A 88 14.22 -20.75 -1.79
C PRO A 88 14.01 -21.79 -0.69
N ASP A 89 14.83 -21.74 0.36
CA ASP A 89 14.68 -22.60 1.54
C ASP A 89 13.27 -22.43 2.15
N PRO A 90 12.68 -23.51 2.71
CA PRO A 90 11.42 -23.40 3.44
C PRO A 90 11.59 -22.38 4.58
N PRO A 91 10.61 -21.47 4.76
CA PRO A 91 10.74 -20.39 5.73
C PRO A 91 10.89 -20.96 7.15
N GLY A 92 11.97 -20.56 7.83
CA GLY A 92 12.19 -20.88 9.23
C GLY A 92 11.48 -19.90 10.17
N ASP A 93 11.22 -20.30 11.41
CA ASP A 93 10.51 -19.47 12.41
C ASP A 93 11.18 -18.10 12.66
N ALA A 94 12.51 -18.00 12.47
CA ALA A 94 13.27 -16.75 12.59
C ALA A 94 12.93 -15.70 11.50
N GLU A 95 12.16 -16.08 10.48
CA GLU A 95 11.72 -15.18 9.41
C GLU A 95 10.30 -14.64 9.60
N ILE A 96 9.64 -15.05 10.68
CA ILE A 96 8.30 -14.59 11.03
C ILE A 96 8.41 -13.29 11.80
N VAL A 97 7.71 -12.27 11.34
CA VAL A 97 7.57 -10.98 12.04
C VAL A 97 6.09 -10.75 12.32
N ARG A 98 5.72 -10.41 13.55
CA ARG A 98 4.32 -10.06 13.83
C ARG A 98 4.06 -8.59 13.53
N VAL A 99 3.36 -8.34 12.42
CA VAL A 99 3.07 -7.00 11.90
C VAL A 99 1.62 -6.62 12.18
N ALA A 100 1.41 -5.42 12.69
CA ALA A 100 0.10 -4.85 12.92
C ALA A 100 -0.14 -3.60 12.05
N ALA A 101 -1.40 -3.35 11.72
CA ALA A 101 -1.87 -2.14 11.08
C ALA A 101 -3.11 -1.62 11.83
N ALA A 102 -3.27 -0.30 11.93
CA ALA A 102 -4.25 0.32 12.82
C ALA A 102 -5.13 1.35 12.13
N ALA A 103 -6.39 0.99 11.88
CA ALA A 103 -7.38 2.00 11.53
C ALA A 103 -7.67 2.82 12.78
N ILE A 104 -7.47 4.13 12.73
CA ILE A 104 -7.75 5.03 13.85
C ILE A 104 -8.55 6.24 13.39
N GLU A 105 -9.30 6.82 14.32
CA GLU A 105 -9.91 8.12 14.12
C GLU A 105 -8.88 9.21 14.44
N VAL A 106 -8.58 10.06 13.46
CA VAL A 106 -7.61 11.14 13.61
C VAL A 106 -8.30 12.36 14.21
N THR A 107 -7.91 12.72 15.44
CA THR A 107 -8.45 13.88 16.15
C THR A 107 -7.55 15.11 15.96
N PRO A 108 -8.10 16.34 16.00
CA PRO A 108 -7.30 17.57 15.93
C PRO A 108 -6.51 17.85 17.24
N SER A 109 -6.78 17.11 18.32
CA SER A 109 -6.04 17.22 19.59
C SER A 109 -4.87 16.24 19.61
N ALA A 110 -3.63 16.76 19.69
CA ALA A 110 -2.42 15.93 19.82
C ALA A 110 -2.44 15.08 21.09
N VAL A 111 -2.93 15.62 22.19
CA VAL A 111 -3.03 14.90 23.48
C VAL A 111 -3.97 13.70 23.35
N GLU A 112 -5.18 13.92 22.83
CA GLU A 112 -6.17 12.85 22.66
C GLU A 112 -5.69 11.79 21.66
N LEU A 113 -5.09 12.22 20.55
CA LEU A 113 -4.50 11.32 19.56
C LEU A 113 -3.40 10.46 20.19
N MET A 114 -2.50 11.05 20.96
CA MET A 114 -1.40 10.32 21.60
C MET A 114 -1.88 9.39 22.71
N GLU A 115 -2.92 9.72 23.47
CA GLU A 115 -3.54 8.81 24.43
C GLU A 115 -4.10 7.56 23.73
N ARG A 116 -4.83 7.76 22.63
CA ARG A 116 -5.37 6.67 21.79
C ARG A 116 -4.25 5.81 21.21
N LEU A 117 -3.24 6.43 20.60
CA LEU A 117 -2.08 5.74 20.03
C LEU A 117 -1.30 4.96 21.09
N ARG A 118 -1.07 5.54 22.27
CA ARG A 118 -0.37 4.86 23.36
C ARG A 118 -1.13 3.62 23.82
N ALA A 119 -2.44 3.73 24.05
CA ALA A 119 -3.26 2.59 24.46
C ALA A 119 -3.25 1.47 23.41
N LEU A 120 -3.37 1.85 22.12
CA LEU A 120 -3.39 0.92 21.00
C LEU A 120 -2.04 0.21 20.81
N VAL A 121 -0.94 0.96 20.71
CA VAL A 121 0.41 0.42 20.50
C VAL A 121 0.83 -0.45 21.68
N THR A 122 0.55 -0.05 22.92
CA THR A 122 0.85 -0.86 24.11
C THR A 122 0.08 -2.19 24.09
N THR A 123 -1.17 -2.17 23.66
CA THR A 123 -1.98 -3.39 23.51
C THR A 123 -1.39 -4.31 22.44
N LEU A 124 -1.00 -3.76 21.29
CA LEU A 124 -0.39 -4.52 20.20
C LEU A 124 0.98 -5.11 20.61
N ALA A 125 1.79 -4.34 21.33
CA ALA A 125 3.06 -4.81 21.90
C ALA A 125 2.83 -5.98 22.86
N THR A 126 1.81 -5.90 23.72
CA THR A 126 1.41 -7.01 24.62
C THR A 126 0.96 -8.26 23.84
N GLN A 127 0.42 -8.07 22.64
CA GLN A 127 0.05 -9.16 21.71
C GLN A 127 1.22 -9.62 20.82
N GLY A 128 2.44 -9.16 21.11
CA GLY A 128 3.66 -9.56 20.42
C GLY A 128 3.89 -8.88 19.07
N ALA A 129 3.19 -7.79 18.75
CA ALA A 129 3.50 -7.02 17.54
C ALA A 129 4.91 -6.43 17.64
N GLU A 130 5.72 -6.61 16.61
CA GLU A 130 7.08 -6.07 16.52
C GLU A 130 7.13 -4.80 15.68
N LEU A 131 6.16 -4.64 14.78
CA LEU A 131 5.99 -3.51 13.89
C LEU A 131 4.51 -3.11 13.83
N VAL A 132 4.23 -1.81 13.97
CA VAL A 132 2.89 -1.24 13.87
C VAL A 132 2.89 -0.15 12.80
N VAL A 133 2.03 -0.31 11.79
CA VAL A 133 1.76 0.68 10.76
C VAL A 133 0.57 1.53 11.21
N LEU A 134 0.82 2.82 11.39
CA LEU A 134 -0.18 3.84 11.66
C LEU A 134 -0.56 4.54 10.34
N PRO A 135 -1.71 5.22 10.26
CA PRO A 135 -2.06 5.95 9.05
C PRO A 135 -1.20 7.18 8.83
N ASP A 136 -1.38 7.81 7.67
CA ASP A 136 -0.91 9.17 7.44
C ASP A 136 -1.76 10.16 8.26
N LEU A 137 -1.15 10.72 9.30
CA LEU A 137 -1.76 11.69 10.21
C LEU A 137 -1.63 13.13 9.68
N ALA A 138 -0.95 13.34 8.56
CA ALA A 138 -0.81 14.64 7.92
C ALA A 138 -2.14 15.04 7.26
N ARG A 139 -2.99 15.74 8.02
CA ARG A 139 -4.26 16.27 7.52
C ARG A 139 -4.02 17.37 6.48
N THR A 140 -4.98 17.55 5.59
CA THR A 140 -4.98 18.64 4.58
C THR A 140 -5.82 19.84 5.01
N ASP A 141 -6.35 19.83 6.24
CA ASP A 141 -7.11 20.93 6.81
C ASP A 141 -6.28 21.77 7.81
N ALA A 142 -6.86 22.89 8.24
CA ALA A 142 -6.20 23.86 9.11
C ALA A 142 -5.83 23.32 10.51
N ASP A 143 -6.38 22.16 10.89
CA ASP A 143 -6.16 21.51 12.19
C ASP A 143 -5.09 20.40 12.09
N ALA A 144 -4.26 20.39 11.04
CA ALA A 144 -3.16 19.47 10.88
C ALA A 144 -2.13 19.62 12.01
N LEU A 145 -1.87 18.51 12.71
CA LEU A 145 -0.86 18.44 13.76
C LEU A 145 0.54 18.44 13.14
N ASP A 146 1.45 19.20 13.76
CA ASP A 146 2.82 19.37 13.29
C ASP A 146 3.69 18.16 13.69
N GLU A 147 4.57 17.70 12.78
CA GLU A 147 5.59 16.69 13.09
C GLU A 147 6.40 17.07 14.33
N ALA A 148 6.72 18.36 14.51
CA ALA A 148 7.50 18.83 15.65
C ALA A 148 6.80 18.55 17.00
N GLU A 149 5.47 18.47 17.02
CA GLU A 149 4.67 18.19 18.21
C GLU A 149 4.55 16.68 18.47
N LEU A 150 4.27 15.90 17.42
CA LEU A 150 3.97 14.48 17.55
C LEU A 150 5.22 13.59 17.57
N LEU A 151 6.25 13.91 16.79
CA LEU A 151 7.41 13.04 16.62
C LEU A 151 8.14 12.73 17.95
N PRO A 152 8.38 13.69 18.86
CA PRO A 152 9.02 13.37 20.16
C PRO A 152 8.19 12.38 21.00
N LEU A 153 6.86 12.49 20.95
CA LEU A 153 5.96 11.61 21.69
C LEU A 153 5.91 10.21 21.06
N LEU A 154 5.94 10.13 19.73
CA LEU A 154 6.00 8.88 18.98
C LEU A 154 7.34 8.15 19.16
N ARG A 155 8.46 8.87 19.23
CA ARG A 155 9.77 8.32 19.60
C ARG A 155 9.73 7.67 20.97
N THR A 156 9.19 8.38 21.96
CA THR A 156 9.01 7.85 23.31
C THR A 156 8.13 6.59 23.30
N LEU A 157 7.02 6.61 22.56
CA LEU A 157 6.12 5.45 22.44
C LEU A 157 6.81 4.25 21.79
N SER A 158 7.58 4.44 20.71
CA SER A 158 8.36 3.37 20.07
C SER A 158 9.36 2.74 21.04
N ALA A 159 10.10 3.57 21.77
CA ALA A 159 11.09 3.13 22.75
C ALA A 159 10.44 2.38 23.94
N ASP A 160 9.41 2.96 24.56
CA ASP A 160 8.71 2.38 25.71
C ASP A 160 8.05 1.05 25.37
N ALA A 161 7.42 0.94 24.20
CA ALA A 161 6.72 -0.26 23.76
C ALA A 161 7.67 -1.34 23.19
N GLY A 162 8.89 -0.98 22.80
CA GLY A 162 9.82 -1.88 22.11
C GLY A 162 9.35 -2.27 20.70
N VAL A 163 8.56 -1.42 20.05
CA VAL A 163 7.90 -1.68 18.77
C VAL A 163 8.38 -0.70 17.71
N MET A 164 8.61 -1.21 16.50
CA MET A 164 8.88 -0.38 15.34
C MET A 164 7.59 0.33 14.90
N LEU A 165 7.61 1.65 14.69
CA LEU A 165 6.42 2.43 14.34
C LEU A 165 6.61 3.12 12.99
N ALA A 166 5.69 2.88 12.05
CA ALA A 166 5.62 3.63 10.79
C ALA A 166 4.44 4.59 10.83
N VAL A 167 4.67 5.87 10.52
CA VAL A 167 3.65 6.92 10.63
C VAL A 167 3.93 8.07 9.66
N GLY A 168 2.86 8.57 9.02
CA GLY A 168 2.91 9.79 8.20
C GLY A 168 2.58 11.03 9.02
N LEU A 169 3.35 12.11 8.85
CA LEU A 169 3.22 13.39 9.55
C LEU A 169 3.43 14.56 8.58
N ALA A 170 2.94 15.74 8.94
CA ALA A 170 3.19 16.97 8.19
C ALA A 170 4.53 17.60 8.66
N GLU A 171 5.51 17.65 7.76
CA GLU A 171 6.82 18.25 7.97
C GLU A 171 6.82 19.70 7.44
N ARG A 172 7.18 20.66 8.28
CA ARG A 172 7.45 22.04 7.84
C ARG A 172 8.94 22.23 7.58
N ASP A 173 9.29 22.62 6.36
CA ASP A 173 10.66 22.88 5.91
C ASP A 173 10.74 24.28 5.26
N GLY A 174 11.06 25.28 6.10
CA GLY A 174 10.98 26.68 5.71
C GLY A 174 9.55 27.09 5.36
N GLU A 175 9.36 27.57 4.13
CA GLU A 175 8.04 27.95 3.60
C GLU A 175 7.28 26.76 2.97
N ALA A 176 7.93 25.61 2.80
CA ALA A 176 7.31 24.41 2.23
C ALA A 176 6.76 23.51 3.33
N THR A 177 5.62 22.87 3.05
CA THR A 177 5.10 21.77 3.87
C THR A 177 5.14 20.48 3.04
N HIS A 178 5.66 19.41 3.63
CA HIS A 178 5.73 18.09 3.02
C HIS A 178 4.97 17.08 3.87
N LYS A 179 4.42 16.04 3.25
CA LYS A 179 4.06 14.85 4.00
C LYS A 179 5.28 13.95 4.12
N ARG A 180 5.59 13.53 5.34
CA ARG A 180 6.76 12.71 5.65
C ARG A 180 6.36 11.44 6.38
N LEU A 181 6.84 10.31 5.87
CA LEU A 181 6.74 9.02 6.52
C LEU A 181 8.02 8.78 7.31
N SER A 182 7.88 8.48 8.60
CA SER A 182 8.98 8.11 9.48
C SER A 182 8.82 6.67 9.97
N LEU A 183 9.89 5.89 9.89
CA LEU A 183 10.03 4.58 10.53
C LEU A 183 10.88 4.74 11.79
N LEU A 184 10.28 4.45 12.94
CA LEU A 184 10.89 4.56 14.26
C LEU A 184 11.25 3.17 14.80
N ASP A 185 12.44 2.98 15.36
CA ASP A 185 12.81 1.78 16.12
C ASP A 185 13.63 2.18 17.35
N GLY A 186 13.21 1.73 18.53
CA GLY A 186 13.86 2.11 19.80
C GLY A 186 13.84 3.62 20.08
N GLY A 187 12.91 4.37 19.48
CA GLY A 187 12.82 5.83 19.59
C GLY A 187 13.68 6.62 18.60
N GLU A 188 14.43 5.96 17.71
CA GLU A 188 15.22 6.61 16.67
C GLU A 188 14.51 6.53 15.31
N VAL A 189 14.63 7.56 14.47
CA VAL A 189 14.15 7.52 13.08
C VAL A 189 15.18 6.76 12.25
N VAL A 190 14.89 5.50 11.92
CA VAL A 190 15.80 4.62 11.17
C VAL A 190 15.65 4.78 9.65
N ALA A 191 14.51 5.28 9.19
CA ALA A 191 14.27 5.67 7.81
C ALA A 191 13.16 6.72 7.74
N SER A 192 13.20 7.57 6.70
CA SER A 192 12.09 8.47 6.41
C SER A 192 12.07 8.87 4.93
N CYS A 193 10.92 9.28 4.43
CA CYS A 193 10.78 9.85 3.09
C CYS A 193 9.66 10.88 3.01
N ARG A 194 9.78 11.82 2.06
CA ARG A 194 8.70 12.74 1.69
C ARG A 194 7.86 12.09 0.58
N GLN A 195 6.53 12.24 0.63
CA GLN A 195 5.62 11.68 -0.38
C GLN A 195 5.99 12.17 -1.78
N ALA A 196 6.20 11.24 -2.72
CA ALA A 196 6.62 11.58 -4.08
C ALA A 196 5.42 11.91 -4.97
N HIS A 197 4.29 11.22 -4.76
CA HIS A 197 3.07 11.35 -5.57
C HIS A 197 1.97 12.06 -4.79
N LEU A 198 1.81 13.36 -5.04
CA LEU A 198 0.70 14.14 -4.49
C LEU A 198 -0.56 14.02 -5.35
N ASP A 199 -1.72 13.97 -4.71
CA ASP A 199 -3.01 14.19 -5.35
C ASP A 199 -3.36 15.70 -5.47
N GLU A 200 -4.51 16.01 -6.06
CA GLU A 200 -4.94 17.39 -6.26
C GLU A 200 -5.31 18.10 -4.96
N ALA A 201 -5.90 17.40 -4.00
CA ALA A 201 -6.31 17.98 -2.73
C ALA A 201 -5.09 18.35 -1.88
N GLU A 202 -4.05 17.52 -1.88
CA GLU A 202 -2.77 17.77 -1.22
C GLU A 202 -2.07 19.00 -1.81
N ARG A 203 -2.02 19.13 -3.14
CA ARG A 203 -1.47 20.32 -3.81
C ARG A 203 -2.26 21.58 -3.48
N ALA A 204 -3.59 21.49 -3.50
CA ALA A 204 -4.47 22.61 -3.15
C ALA A 204 -4.31 23.05 -1.69
N ALA A 205 -3.97 22.12 -0.80
CA ALA A 205 -3.64 22.39 0.60
C ALA A 205 -2.21 22.94 0.81
N GLY A 206 -1.42 23.09 -0.25
CA GLY A 206 -0.07 23.69 -0.20
C GLY A 206 1.06 22.70 0.07
N TYR A 207 0.81 21.39 0.00
CA TYR A 207 1.88 20.40 0.13
C TYR A 207 2.80 20.39 -1.10
N SER A 208 4.09 20.17 -0.84
CA SER A 208 5.13 20.01 -1.84
C SER A 208 5.55 18.55 -1.94
N ALA A 209 5.74 18.07 -3.17
CA ALA A 209 6.17 16.69 -3.40
C ALA A 209 7.65 16.49 -3.01
N GLY A 210 7.97 15.28 -2.55
CA GLY A 210 9.34 14.81 -2.41
C GLY A 210 10.06 14.71 -3.75
N ALA A 211 11.38 14.91 -3.71
CA ALA A 211 12.26 14.79 -4.87
C ALA A 211 12.83 13.37 -5.04
N ASP A 212 12.84 12.58 -3.98
CA ASP A 212 13.43 11.24 -3.95
C ASP A 212 12.36 10.14 -4.07
N PRO A 213 12.69 8.99 -4.67
CA PRO A 213 11.80 7.83 -4.64
C PRO A 213 11.63 7.31 -3.20
N PRO A 214 10.54 6.59 -2.90
CA PRO A 214 10.39 5.98 -1.59
C PRO A 214 11.51 4.96 -1.29
N PRO A 215 12.03 4.92 -0.05
CA PRO A 215 13.25 4.19 0.30
C PRO A 215 12.98 2.74 0.68
N LEU A 216 13.98 1.89 0.42
CA LEU A 216 14.14 0.58 1.03
C LEU A 216 15.13 0.69 2.19
N VAL A 217 14.78 0.15 3.36
CA VAL A 217 15.66 0.12 4.54
C VAL A 217 15.86 -1.30 5.04
N GLU A 218 17.11 -1.63 5.38
CA GLU A 218 17.43 -2.87 6.10
C GLU A 218 17.20 -2.68 7.59
N THR A 219 16.44 -3.58 8.21
CA THR A 219 16.10 -3.52 9.63
C THR A 219 16.29 -4.89 10.29
N ARG A 220 16.18 -4.93 11.62
CA ARG A 220 16.11 -6.21 12.36
C ARG A 220 14.90 -7.08 11.96
N LEU A 221 13.89 -6.48 11.32
CA LEU A 221 12.67 -7.12 10.84
C LEU A 221 12.70 -7.41 9.33
N GLY A 222 13.85 -7.30 8.67
CA GLY A 222 14.01 -7.52 7.23
C GLY A 222 14.07 -6.24 6.40
N ARG A 223 13.98 -6.41 5.07
CA ARG A 223 14.05 -5.31 4.10
C ARG A 223 12.68 -4.69 3.89
N ILE A 224 12.49 -3.48 4.41
CA ILE A 224 11.21 -2.79 4.49
C ILE A 224 11.17 -1.61 3.51
N GLY A 225 10.18 -1.61 2.61
CA GLY A 225 9.90 -0.48 1.73
C GLY A 225 8.82 0.43 2.31
N LEU A 226 8.99 1.74 2.16
CA LEU A 226 8.08 2.75 2.69
C LEU A 226 7.21 3.34 1.57
N LEU A 227 5.91 3.52 1.81
CA LEU A 227 4.96 4.18 0.90
C LEU A 227 4.05 5.12 1.69
N LEU A 228 3.89 6.36 1.24
CA LEU A 228 3.06 7.35 1.92
C LEU A 228 1.89 7.80 1.03
N ALA A 229 0.68 7.74 1.58
CA ALA A 229 -0.54 8.28 0.97
C ALA A 229 -0.66 7.94 -0.52
N GLY A 230 -0.53 8.93 -1.40
CA GLY A 230 -0.66 8.81 -2.85
C GLY A 230 0.41 7.94 -3.53
N ASP A 231 1.53 7.62 -2.88
CA ASP A 231 2.60 6.80 -3.48
C ASP A 231 2.10 5.44 -3.95
N ALA A 232 1.20 4.78 -3.21
CA ALA A 232 0.68 3.48 -3.65
C ALA A 232 -0.48 3.60 -4.66
N LEU A 233 -0.96 4.80 -4.99
CA LEU A 233 -1.87 5.02 -6.12
C LEU A 233 -1.14 4.89 -7.46
N ALA A 234 0.18 5.09 -7.47
CA ALA A 234 1.05 4.75 -8.58
C ALA A 234 1.56 3.30 -8.44
N PRO A 235 1.68 2.52 -9.53
CA PRO A 235 2.29 1.18 -9.49
C PRO A 235 3.82 1.19 -9.35
N GLU A 236 4.48 2.22 -9.86
CA GLU A 236 5.94 2.32 -9.96
C GLU A 236 6.67 2.28 -8.60
N PRO A 237 6.21 2.96 -7.54
CA PRO A 237 6.92 2.98 -6.25
C PRO A 237 7.08 1.58 -5.64
N ALA A 238 5.98 0.82 -5.57
CA ALA A 238 6.01 -0.54 -5.03
C ALA A 238 6.85 -1.49 -5.90
N ARG A 239 6.81 -1.31 -7.23
CA ARG A 239 7.67 -2.06 -8.16
C ARG A 239 9.14 -1.73 -7.94
N GLY A 240 9.50 -0.46 -7.83
CA GLY A 240 10.86 0.00 -7.57
C GLY A 240 11.43 -0.58 -6.27
N LEU A 241 10.66 -0.51 -5.18
CA LEU A 241 11.03 -1.10 -3.88
C LEU A 241 11.22 -2.62 -3.99
N ARG A 242 10.32 -3.32 -4.72
CA ARG A 242 10.46 -4.76 -4.92
C ARG A 242 11.70 -5.12 -5.74
N LEU A 243 12.02 -4.37 -6.78
CA LEU A 243 13.21 -4.62 -7.61
C LEU A 243 14.51 -4.42 -6.82
N GLN A 244 14.48 -3.56 -5.80
CA GLN A 244 15.58 -3.40 -4.82
C GLN A 244 15.62 -4.49 -3.75
N GLY A 245 14.60 -5.36 -3.68
CA GLY A 245 14.59 -6.54 -2.82
C GLY A 245 13.68 -6.45 -1.59
N ALA A 246 12.71 -5.52 -1.56
CA ALA A 246 11.74 -5.42 -0.48
C ALA A 246 11.05 -6.75 -0.16
N GLU A 247 10.96 -7.07 1.13
CA GLU A 247 10.25 -8.24 1.66
C GLU A 247 8.88 -7.86 2.22
N LEU A 248 8.75 -6.63 2.70
CA LEU A 248 7.54 -6.04 3.28
C LEU A 248 7.43 -4.57 2.84
N LEU A 249 6.25 -4.15 2.41
CA LEU A 249 5.90 -2.76 2.15
C LEU A 249 5.00 -2.22 3.26
N LEU A 250 5.32 -1.05 3.79
CA LEU A 250 4.47 -0.33 4.74
C LEU A 250 3.81 0.83 4.01
N TRP A 251 2.48 0.86 4.06
CA TRP A 251 1.70 1.93 3.45
C TRP A 251 0.91 2.67 4.52
N CYS A 252 1.47 3.82 4.93
CA CYS A 252 0.75 4.81 5.73
C CYS A 252 -0.16 5.59 4.79
N ALA A 253 -1.41 5.15 4.69
CA ALA A 253 -2.40 5.67 3.76
C ALA A 253 -3.31 6.71 4.43
N GLN A 254 -4.08 7.39 3.58
CA GLN A 254 -5.25 8.18 3.99
C GLN A 254 -6.52 7.53 3.46
N PRO A 255 -7.70 7.86 4.01
CA PRO A 255 -8.97 7.56 3.36
C PRO A 255 -8.97 8.10 1.93
N LEU A 256 -9.60 7.37 1.01
CA LEU A 256 -9.64 7.73 -0.42
C LEU A 256 -11.05 8.22 -0.81
N PRO A 257 -11.44 9.46 -0.45
CA PRO A 257 -12.77 9.98 -0.71
C PRO A 257 -13.08 9.99 -2.20
N GLY A 258 -14.34 9.70 -2.55
CA GLY A 258 -14.79 9.66 -3.94
C GLY A 258 -14.55 8.33 -4.66
N LEU A 259 -13.67 7.46 -4.16
CA LEU A 259 -13.47 6.11 -4.67
C LEU A 259 -14.51 5.11 -4.11
N ALA A 260 -14.44 3.85 -4.54
CA ALA A 260 -15.16 2.76 -3.90
C ALA A 260 -14.71 2.56 -2.43
N PRO A 261 -15.61 2.18 -1.50
CA PRO A 261 -15.22 1.83 -0.13
C PRO A 261 -14.09 0.80 -0.06
N GLU A 262 -14.06 -0.15 -0.99
CA GLU A 262 -13.05 -1.21 -1.07
C GLU A 262 -11.77 -0.81 -1.82
N ALA A 263 -11.61 0.46 -2.21
CA ALA A 263 -10.49 0.93 -3.02
C ALA A 263 -9.13 0.66 -2.36
N LEU A 264 -8.98 1.05 -1.09
CA LEU A 264 -7.74 0.84 -0.34
C LEU A 264 -7.40 -0.66 -0.26
N ARG A 265 -8.39 -1.50 0.04
CA ARG A 265 -8.25 -2.96 0.05
C ARG A 265 -7.85 -3.50 -1.32
N ALA A 266 -8.45 -3.00 -2.40
CA ALA A 266 -8.15 -3.44 -3.75
C ALA A 266 -6.72 -3.07 -4.19
N LEU A 267 -6.28 -1.86 -3.85
CA LEU A 267 -4.93 -1.36 -4.12
C LEU A 267 -3.88 -2.13 -3.31
N ALA A 268 -4.09 -2.30 -2.00
CA ALA A 268 -3.21 -3.07 -1.12
C ALA A 268 -2.99 -4.51 -1.65
N ARG A 269 -4.08 -5.18 -2.04
CA ARG A 269 -4.03 -6.52 -2.65
C ARG A 269 -3.31 -6.55 -3.99
N THR A 270 -3.50 -5.52 -4.81
CA THR A 270 -2.86 -5.43 -6.13
C THR A 270 -1.36 -5.22 -6.00
N ARG A 271 -0.93 -4.27 -5.15
CA ARG A 271 0.48 -3.96 -4.89
C ARG A 271 1.22 -5.16 -4.30
N ALA A 272 0.60 -5.88 -3.37
CA ALA A 272 1.17 -7.11 -2.80
C ALA A 272 1.33 -8.22 -3.86
N ALA A 273 0.25 -8.50 -4.60
CA ALA A 273 0.22 -9.59 -5.58
C ALA A 273 1.14 -9.36 -6.78
N GLU A 274 1.09 -8.17 -7.39
CA GLU A 274 1.87 -7.87 -8.61
C GLU A 274 3.37 -7.81 -8.33
N ASN A 275 3.74 -7.42 -7.10
CA ASN A 275 5.13 -7.33 -6.67
C ASN A 275 5.60 -8.52 -5.85
N ARG A 276 4.74 -9.52 -5.58
CA ARG A 276 5.10 -10.72 -4.82
C ARG A 276 5.79 -10.36 -3.50
N VAL A 277 5.14 -9.48 -2.73
CA VAL A 277 5.68 -8.90 -1.51
C VAL A 277 4.59 -8.81 -0.45
N TRP A 278 4.96 -8.88 0.82
CA TRP A 278 4.01 -8.56 1.89
C TRP A 278 3.70 -7.07 1.89
N LEU A 279 2.48 -6.72 2.30
CA LEU A 279 2.07 -5.33 2.43
C LEU A 279 1.20 -5.13 3.66
N ALA A 280 1.58 -4.17 4.50
CA ALA A 280 0.77 -3.70 5.61
C ALA A 280 0.32 -2.27 5.30
N ALA A 281 -1.00 -2.05 5.22
CA ALA A 281 -1.60 -0.75 4.93
C ALA A 281 -2.45 -0.28 6.08
N SER A 282 -2.40 1.01 6.37
CA SER A 282 -3.18 1.63 7.44
C SER A 282 -3.70 2.98 6.97
N ALA A 283 -5.00 3.21 7.04
CA ALA A 283 -5.66 4.49 6.82
C ALA A 283 -6.51 4.87 8.05
N GLY A 284 -7.21 5.99 7.96
CA GLY A 284 -8.20 6.36 8.98
C GLY A 284 -9.35 5.35 9.10
N SER A 285 -10.21 5.53 10.10
CA SER A 285 -11.34 4.62 10.38
C SER A 285 -12.62 4.90 9.58
N GLU A 286 -12.59 5.86 8.65
CA GLU A 286 -13.69 6.22 7.76
C GLU A 286 -14.04 5.08 6.78
N GLU A 287 -15.17 5.20 6.06
CA GLU A 287 -15.69 4.16 5.16
C GLU A 287 -14.70 3.74 4.05
N THR A 288 -13.89 4.68 3.55
CA THR A 288 -12.85 4.43 2.53
C THR A 288 -11.47 4.17 3.12
N GLY A 289 -11.37 4.04 4.45
CA GLY A 289 -10.15 3.77 5.18
C GLY A 289 -9.98 2.28 5.52
N GLY A 290 -9.40 2.01 6.69
CA GLY A 290 -9.17 0.65 7.20
C GLY A 290 -7.71 0.27 7.33
N ALA A 291 -7.48 -0.95 7.82
CA ALA A 291 -6.16 -1.51 8.04
C ALA A 291 -6.10 -2.95 7.52
N TYR A 292 -5.01 -3.28 6.85
CA TYR A 292 -4.86 -4.54 6.11
C TYR A 292 -3.43 -5.07 6.26
N VAL A 293 -3.29 -6.38 6.44
CA VAL A 293 -2.05 -7.12 6.18
C VAL A 293 -2.32 -8.11 5.06
N VAL A 294 -1.54 -8.02 3.99
CA VAL A 294 -1.75 -8.74 2.75
C VAL A 294 -0.50 -9.52 2.38
N ASP A 295 -0.70 -10.79 2.01
CA ASP A 295 0.38 -11.68 1.61
C ASP A 295 0.85 -11.44 0.15
N PRO A 296 1.98 -12.03 -0.26
CA PRO A 296 2.50 -11.94 -1.63
C PRO A 296 1.56 -12.45 -2.73
N SER A 297 0.51 -13.23 -2.41
CA SER A 297 -0.51 -13.68 -3.36
C SER A 297 -1.63 -12.65 -3.56
N GLY A 298 -1.70 -11.63 -2.70
CA GLY A 298 -2.82 -10.70 -2.62
C GLY A 298 -3.97 -11.23 -1.77
N ALA A 299 -3.77 -12.29 -1.00
CA ALA A 299 -4.71 -12.74 0.02
C ALA A 299 -4.59 -11.85 1.26
N VAL A 300 -5.73 -11.53 1.85
CA VAL A 300 -5.79 -10.70 3.05
C VAL A 300 -5.58 -11.60 4.25
N ALA A 301 -4.44 -11.46 4.93
CA ALA A 301 -4.11 -12.19 6.14
C ALA A 301 -4.83 -11.61 7.37
N ALA A 302 -4.99 -10.28 7.40
CA ALA A 302 -5.76 -9.59 8.43
C ALA A 302 -6.40 -8.30 7.88
N GLU A 303 -7.60 -7.97 8.35
CA GLU A 303 -8.37 -6.80 7.91
C GLU A 303 -9.23 -6.25 9.06
N ALA A 304 -9.16 -4.94 9.28
CA ALA A 304 -10.00 -4.26 10.25
C ALA A 304 -11.45 -4.16 9.77
N LEU A 305 -12.40 -4.08 10.69
CA LEU A 305 -13.79 -3.84 10.34
C LEU A 305 -13.94 -2.42 9.77
N ALA A 306 -14.57 -2.31 8.61
CA ALA A 306 -14.84 -1.02 7.97
C ALA A 306 -15.60 -0.07 8.91
N GLY A 307 -15.26 1.22 8.87
CA GLY A 307 -15.92 2.25 9.68
C GLY A 307 -15.59 2.23 11.17
N ARG A 308 -14.57 1.47 11.61
CA ARG A 308 -14.23 1.32 13.03
C ARG A 308 -12.74 1.55 13.31
N PRO A 309 -12.39 2.22 14.44
CA PRO A 309 -11.01 2.41 14.84
C PRO A 309 -10.46 1.13 15.49
N ILE A 310 -10.05 0.17 14.67
CA ILE A 310 -9.57 -1.15 15.08
C ILE A 310 -8.20 -1.42 14.46
N ALA A 311 -7.30 -1.99 15.27
CA ALA A 311 -6.06 -2.58 14.77
C ALA A 311 -6.18 -4.08 14.55
N VAL A 312 -5.39 -4.57 13.61
CA VAL A 312 -5.27 -5.99 13.28
C VAL A 312 -3.79 -6.36 13.18
N ALA A 313 -3.49 -7.64 13.40
CA ALA A 313 -2.12 -8.16 13.31
C ALA A 313 -2.10 -9.51 12.61
N ALA A 314 -1.01 -9.78 11.91
CA ALA A 314 -0.73 -11.07 11.28
C ALA A 314 0.75 -11.43 11.41
N ASP A 315 1.02 -12.73 11.36
CA ASP A 315 2.38 -13.26 11.30
C ASP A 315 2.85 -13.22 9.84
N VAL A 316 3.87 -12.41 9.58
CA VAL A 316 4.44 -12.16 8.25
C VAL A 316 5.66 -13.06 8.06
N GLN A 317 5.52 -14.09 7.23
CA GLN A 317 6.63 -14.94 6.81
C GLN A 317 7.39 -14.26 5.65
N ARG A 318 8.44 -13.50 5.98
CA ARG A 318 9.16 -12.66 5.01
C ARG A 318 9.78 -13.46 3.86
N GLY A 319 10.13 -14.72 4.09
CA GLY A 319 10.67 -15.60 3.07
C GLY A 319 9.76 -15.79 1.86
N LEU A 320 8.44 -15.67 2.02
CA LEU A 320 7.48 -15.76 0.92
C LEU A 320 7.64 -14.63 -0.12
N ALA A 321 8.19 -13.46 0.26
CA ALA A 321 8.44 -12.37 -0.69
C ALA A 321 9.61 -12.66 -1.65
N ARG A 322 10.46 -13.63 -1.28
CA ARG A 322 11.53 -14.13 -2.17
C ARG A 322 10.99 -15.09 -3.23
N TRP A 323 9.71 -15.48 -3.15
CA TRP A 323 9.06 -16.42 -4.06
C TRP A 323 8.24 -15.67 -5.12
N SER A 324 8.92 -15.21 -6.17
CA SER A 324 8.30 -14.40 -7.23
C SER A 324 7.57 -15.22 -8.30
N ARG A 325 7.89 -16.50 -8.48
CA ARG A 325 7.22 -17.37 -9.46
C ARG A 325 5.73 -17.54 -9.14
N VAL A 326 4.86 -17.30 -10.13
CA VAL A 326 3.39 -17.45 -10.00
C VAL A 326 2.85 -18.69 -10.71
N ALA A 327 3.55 -19.16 -11.73
CA ALA A 327 3.27 -20.39 -12.45
C ALA A 327 4.59 -20.99 -12.98
N PRO A 328 4.63 -22.28 -13.36
CA PRO A 328 5.82 -22.87 -13.99
C PRO A 328 6.29 -22.02 -15.20
N GLY A 329 7.51 -21.49 -15.13
CA GLY A 329 8.07 -20.64 -16.18
C GLY A 329 7.47 -19.24 -16.26
N THR A 330 6.83 -18.75 -15.20
CA THR A 330 6.32 -17.36 -15.12
C THR A 330 6.74 -16.71 -13.81
N ASP A 331 7.68 -15.77 -13.92
CA ASP A 331 8.14 -14.92 -12.84
C ASP A 331 8.01 -13.42 -13.22
N PRO A 332 6.98 -12.72 -12.74
CA PRO A 332 6.73 -11.31 -13.08
C PRO A 332 7.80 -10.34 -12.57
N ILE A 333 8.70 -10.76 -11.68
CA ILE A 333 9.81 -9.95 -11.19
C ILE A 333 11.04 -10.19 -12.05
N ALA A 334 11.41 -11.44 -12.28
CA ALA A 334 12.59 -11.79 -13.07
C ALA A 334 12.39 -11.50 -14.57
N GLU A 335 11.18 -11.70 -15.10
CA GLU A 335 10.88 -11.56 -16.54
C GLU A 335 10.45 -10.15 -16.97
N HIS A 336 10.50 -9.18 -16.05
CA HIS A 336 10.22 -7.78 -16.37
C HIS A 336 11.14 -7.28 -17.53
N ARG A 337 10.65 -6.33 -18.32
CA ARG A 337 11.32 -5.83 -19.53
C ARG A 337 11.44 -4.30 -19.48
N PRO A 338 12.41 -3.74 -18.74
CA PRO A 338 12.56 -2.30 -18.55
C PRO A 338 12.59 -1.49 -19.86
N ALA A 339 13.27 -2.04 -20.88
CA ALA A 339 13.36 -1.41 -22.20
C ALA A 339 12.01 -1.20 -22.91
N SER A 340 10.95 -1.89 -22.47
CA SER A 340 9.59 -1.73 -23.01
C SER A 340 8.72 -0.72 -22.25
N TYR A 341 9.19 -0.21 -21.11
CA TYR A 341 8.42 0.68 -20.23
C TYR A 341 8.65 2.16 -20.51
N LEU A 342 9.76 2.51 -21.16
CA LEU A 342 9.99 3.87 -21.61
C LEU A 342 9.02 4.19 -22.74
N ALA A 343 8.35 5.34 -22.64
CA ALA A 343 7.54 5.87 -23.73
C ALA A 343 8.40 5.89 -25.00
N ARG A 344 7.85 5.43 -26.12
CA ARG A 344 8.46 5.70 -27.42
C ARG A 344 8.46 7.21 -27.57
N ASP A 345 9.63 7.82 -27.74
CA ASP A 345 9.73 9.24 -28.09
C ASP A 345 8.79 9.51 -29.29
N GLY A 346 7.74 10.31 -29.06
CA GLY A 346 6.84 10.80 -30.12
C GLY A 346 5.45 10.14 -30.27
N ALA A 347 4.74 9.84 -29.18
CA ALA A 347 3.30 9.56 -29.22
C ALA A 347 2.53 10.54 -28.33
#